data_AF-X1D4B3-F1
#
_entry.id   AF-X1D4B3-F1
#
_cell.length_a   1.000
_cell.length_b   1.000
_cell.length_c   1.000
_cell.angle_alpha   90.00
_cell.angle_beta   90.00
_cell.angle_gamma   90.00
#
_symmetry.space_group_name_H-M   'P 1'
#
loop_
_entity.id
_entity.type
_entity.pdbx_description
1 polymer ?
#
loop_
_entity_poly.entity_id
_entity_poly.type
_entity_poly.pdbx_seq_one_letter_code
_entity_poly.pdbx_strand_id
1 'polypeptide(L)'
;ESPERIKDLILVFVHKETGWGDPLKPQCEFDDLYLREIKQLDEEKISVTFEYHFDEDGFSQYPRNHILEGEVILDEAGYILSFKLEETYTGPASVQDPYKSKKE
;
A
#
# COMPACT_ATOMS: atom_id res chain seq x y z
N GLU A 1 11.28 -2.29 15.81
CA GLU A 1 9.86 -1.89 15.95
C GLU A 1 8.95 -3.00 15.46
N SER A 2 7.71 -3.09 15.96
CA SER A 2 6.76 -4.11 15.48
C SER A 2 6.30 -3.76 14.05
N PRO A 3 6.26 -4.73 13.11
CA PRO A 3 5.93 -4.49 11.70
C PRO A 3 4.54 -3.86 11.51
N GLU A 4 3.61 -4.07 12.44
CA GLU A 4 2.26 -3.48 12.43
C GLU A 4 2.30 -1.95 12.51
N ARG A 5 3.23 -1.38 13.29
CA ARG A 5 3.33 0.08 13.45
C ARG A 5 3.84 0.78 12.19
N ILE A 6 4.70 0.10 11.43
CA ILE A 6 5.18 0.56 10.13
C ILE A 6 4.04 0.53 9.10
N LYS A 7 3.21 -0.52 9.11
CA LYS A 7 2.04 -0.61 8.25
C LYS A 7 1.05 0.53 8.50
N ASP A 8 0.72 0.79 9.77
CA ASP A 8 -0.19 1.89 10.16
C ASP A 8 0.33 3.25 9.66
N LEU A 9 1.63 3.52 9.85
CA LEU A 9 2.25 4.72 9.32
C LEU A 9 2.06 4.80 7.81
N ILE A 10 2.49 3.77 7.06
CA ILE A 10 2.40 3.78 5.60
C ILE A 10 0.96 3.99 5.14
N LEU A 11 -0.02 3.30 5.73
CA LEU A 11 -1.44 3.45 5.41
C LEU A 11 -1.91 4.90 5.59
N VAL A 12 -1.57 5.54 6.71
CA VAL A 12 -1.92 6.96 6.94
C VAL A 12 -1.34 7.86 5.84
N PHE A 13 -0.11 7.60 5.38
CA PHE A 13 0.50 8.38 4.30
C PHE A 13 -0.16 8.11 2.95
N VAL A 14 -0.41 6.85 2.61
CA VAL A 14 -1.12 6.46 1.38
C VAL A 14 -2.50 7.12 1.36
N HIS A 15 -3.29 7.01 2.44
CA HIS A 15 -4.62 7.62 2.52
C HIS A 15 -4.56 9.15 2.39
N LYS A 16 -3.52 9.79 2.94
CA LYS A 16 -3.34 11.25 2.84
C LYS A 16 -2.94 11.70 1.43
N GLU A 17 -2.12 10.92 0.72
CA GLU A 17 -1.68 11.23 -0.64
C GLU A 17 -2.76 10.93 -1.69
N THR A 18 -3.42 9.78 -1.59
CA THR A 18 -4.36 9.29 -2.62
C THR A 18 -5.81 9.64 -2.28
N GLY A 19 -6.14 9.81 -1.00
CA GLY A 19 -7.52 9.95 -0.53
C GLY A 19 -8.33 8.65 -0.55
N TRP A 20 -7.68 7.50 -0.81
CA TRP A 20 -8.28 6.16 -0.82
C TRP A 20 -8.17 5.50 0.56
N GLY A 21 -9.06 4.58 0.91
CA GLY A 21 -9.04 3.89 2.21
C GLY A 21 -9.39 4.77 3.41
N ASP A 22 -9.83 6.01 3.20
CA ASP A 22 -10.23 6.92 4.28
C ASP A 22 -11.45 6.35 5.01
N PRO A 23 -11.36 5.99 6.31
CA PRO A 23 -12.48 5.41 7.05
C PRO A 23 -13.67 6.37 7.18
N LEU A 24 -13.48 7.67 6.91
CA LEU A 24 -14.55 8.67 6.87
C LEU A 24 -15.26 8.72 5.51
N LYS A 25 -14.75 8.04 4.49
CA LYS A 25 -15.40 7.84 3.19
C LYS A 25 -15.81 6.36 3.06
N PRO A 26 -17.09 6.02 3.23
CA PRO A 26 -17.60 4.64 3.19
C PRO A 26 -17.60 3.99 1.78
N GLN A 27 -16.75 4.49 0.88
CA GLN A 27 -16.66 4.06 -0.52
C GLN A 27 -15.49 3.07 -0.75
N CYS A 28 -14.90 2.55 0.32
CA CYS A 28 -13.72 1.68 0.27
C CYS A 28 -14.07 0.33 0.89
N GLU A 29 -14.22 -0.71 0.07
CA GLU A 29 -14.54 -2.07 0.54
C GLU A 29 -13.29 -2.89 0.88
N PHE A 30 -12.13 -2.59 0.29
CA PHE A 30 -10.90 -3.34 0.56
C PHE A 30 -9.63 -2.51 0.36
N ASP A 31 -8.87 -2.33 1.44
CA ASP A 31 -7.49 -1.88 1.44
C ASP A 31 -6.60 -2.97 2.03
N ASP A 32 -5.49 -3.27 1.36
CA ASP A 32 -4.58 -4.33 1.81
C ASP A 32 -3.14 -3.91 1.56
N LEU A 33 -2.33 -3.92 2.63
CA LEU A 33 -0.94 -3.45 2.58
C LEU A 33 0.06 -4.58 2.88
N TYR A 34 0.89 -4.84 1.87
CA TYR A 34 1.91 -5.86 1.87
C TYR A 34 3.29 -5.22 1.99
N LEU A 35 4.02 -5.52 3.06
CA LEU A 35 5.44 -5.18 3.15
C LEU A 35 6.22 -6.18 2.30
N ARG A 36 6.84 -5.71 1.23
CA ARG A 36 7.59 -6.54 0.27
C ARG A 36 9.01 -6.79 0.76
N GLU A 37 9.70 -5.73 1.15
CA GLU A 37 11.10 -5.81 1.58
C GLU A 37 11.35 -4.80 2.71
N ILE A 38 12.14 -5.22 3.70
CA ILE A 38 12.64 -4.34 4.76
C ILE A 38 14.15 -4.44 4.70
N LYS A 39 14.80 -3.33 4.35
CA LYS A 39 16.25 -3.25 4.15
C LYS A 39 16.82 -2.19 5.08
N GLN A 40 17.79 -2.57 5.89
CA GLN A 40 18.57 -1.60 6.66
C GLN A 40 19.55 -0.88 5.71
N LEU A 41 19.47 0.45 5.64
CA LEU A 41 20.35 1.28 4.83
C LEU A 41 21.62 1.63 5.61
N ASP A 42 21.45 2.09 6.84
CA ASP A 42 22.51 2.49 7.78
C ASP A 42 22.12 2.08 9.21
N GLU A 43 23.00 2.28 10.19
CA GLU A 43 22.71 1.95 11.62
C GLU A 43 21.42 2.60 12.13
N GLU A 44 21.05 3.76 11.59
CA GLU A 44 19.90 4.56 12.01
C GLU A 44 18.76 4.60 10.96
N LYS A 45 18.88 3.88 9.82
CA LYS A 45 17.92 4.01 8.71
C LYS A 45 17.46 2.67 8.15
N ILE A 46 16.16 2.58 7.92
CA ILE A 46 15.50 1.41 7.34
C ILE A 46 14.69 1.87 6.12
N SER A 47 14.94 1.25 4.96
CA SER A 47 14.05 1.33 3.80
C SER A 47 13.04 0.20 3.84
N VAL A 48 11.78 0.51 3.61
CA VAL A 48 10.69 -0.45 3.54
C VAL A 48 9.97 -0.27 2.21
N THR A 49 10.04 -1.30 1.38
CA THR A 49 9.26 -1.39 0.15
C THR A 49 7.92 -2.04 0.48
N PHE A 50 6.84 -1.42 0.05
CA PHE A 50 5.49 -1.90 0.28
C PHE A 50 4.66 -1.86 -1.00
N GLU A 51 3.58 -2.62 -0.99
CA GLU A 51 2.59 -2.67 -2.04
C GLU A 51 1.22 -2.52 -1.39
N TYR A 52 0.45 -1.56 -1.87
CA TYR A 52 -0.88 -1.24 -1.39
C TYR A 52 -1.90 -1.55 -2.49
N HIS A 53 -2.85 -2.41 -2.17
CA HIS A 53 -3.94 -2.80 -3.05
C HIS A 53 -5.19 -2.07 -2.59
N PHE A 54 -5.89 -1.48 -3.56
CA PHE A 54 -7.12 -0.77 -3.33
C PHE A 54 -8.16 -1.18 -4.35
N ASP A 55 -9.26 -1.76 -3.86
CA ASP A 55 -10.39 -2.11 -4.69
C ASP A 55 -11.45 -0.99 -4.61
N GLU A 56 -11.65 -0.31 -5.73
CA GLU A 56 -12.74 0.66 -5.93
C GLU A 56 -14.02 -0.11 -6.28
N ASP A 57 -14.55 -0.86 -5.32
CA ASP A 57 -15.88 -1.47 -5.42
C ASP A 57 -16.90 -0.65 -4.62
N GLY A 58 -18.07 -0.41 -5.22
CA GLY A 58 -19.19 0.23 -4.52
C GLY A 58 -20.13 1.13 -5.34
N PHE A 59 -19.70 1.75 -6.45
CA PHE A 59 -20.59 2.66 -7.22
C PHE A 59 -20.37 2.73 -8.74
N SER A 60 -19.27 2.21 -9.26
CA SER A 60 -18.96 2.28 -10.69
C SER A 60 -19.47 1.04 -11.42
N GLN A 61 -19.96 1.20 -12.66
CA GLN A 61 -20.34 0.05 -13.51
C GLN A 61 -19.15 -0.85 -13.88
N TYR A 62 -17.93 -0.42 -13.54
CA TYR A 62 -16.67 -1.12 -13.80
C TYR A 62 -15.80 -1.04 -12.54
N PRO A 63 -15.84 -2.03 -11.63
CA PRO A 63 -14.97 -2.04 -10.46
C PRO A 63 -13.51 -2.07 -10.90
N ARG A 64 -12.65 -1.33 -10.19
CA ARG A 64 -11.24 -1.19 -10.53
C ARG A 64 -10.37 -1.57 -9.34
N ASN A 65 -9.34 -2.36 -9.62
CA ASN A 65 -8.27 -2.60 -8.67
C ASN A 65 -7.10 -1.68 -9.00
N HIS A 66 -6.59 -1.02 -7.98
CA HIS A 66 -5.43 -0.14 -7.99
C HIS A 66 -4.32 -0.78 -7.17
N ILE A 67 -3.14 -0.91 -7.77
CA ILE A 67 -1.94 -1.36 -7.07
C ILE A 67 -0.94 -0.20 -7.06
N LEU A 68 -0.58 0.22 -5.86
CA LEU A 68 0.43 1.22 -5.60
C LEU A 68 1.66 0.51 -5.02
N GLU A 69 2.82 0.74 -5.62
CA GLU A 69 4.09 0.33 -5.04
C GLU A 69 4.77 1.56 -4.45
N GLY A 70 5.32 1.41 -3.25
CA GLY A 70 5.95 2.50 -2.54
C GLY A 70 7.19 2.10 -1.77
N GLU A 71 8.03 3.10 -1.52
CA GLU A 71 9.23 2.98 -0.70
C GLU A 71 9.16 4.05 0.40
N VAL A 72 9.29 3.63 1.65
CA VAL A 72 9.43 4.53 2.79
C VAL A 72 10.79 4.34 3.44
N ILE A 73 11.48 5.45 3.71
CA ILE A 73 12.71 5.45 4.49
C ILE A 73 12.38 6.00 5.87
N LEU A 74 12.62 5.18 6.89
CA LEU A 74 12.41 5.46 8.30
C LEU A 74 13.75 5.67 9.02
N ASP A 75 13.77 6.59 9.97
CA ASP A 75 14.84 6.75 10.96
C ASP A 75 14.65 5.77 12.15
N GLU A 76 15.66 5.59 13.01
CA GLU A 76 15.63 4.80 14.26
C GLU A 76 14.43 5.17 15.14
N ALA A 77 14.06 6.45 15.16
CA ALA A 77 12.96 6.96 15.95
C ALA A 77 11.57 6.76 15.29
N GLY A 78 11.51 6.09 14.12
CA GLY A 78 10.27 5.80 13.39
C GLY A 78 9.74 7.00 12.61
N TYR A 79 10.56 8.02 12.35
CA TYR A 79 10.19 9.17 11.51
C TYR A 79 10.42 8.86 10.03
N ILE A 80 9.45 9.23 9.20
CA ILE A 80 9.59 9.11 7.74
C ILE A 80 10.51 10.21 7.23
N LEU A 81 11.67 9.81 6.71
CA LEU A 81 12.64 10.68 6.06
C LEU A 81 12.33 10.89 4.58
N SER A 82 11.82 9.84 3.93
CA SER A 82 11.42 9.88 2.52
C SER A 82 10.24 8.93 2.31
N PHE A 83 9.33 9.34 1.44
CA PHE A 83 8.20 8.54 1.00
C PHE A 83 8.07 8.66 -0.51
N LYS A 84 7.93 7.53 -1.18
CA LYS A 84 7.65 7.45 -2.60
C LYS A 84 6.49 6.50 -2.80
N LEU A 85 5.59 6.88 -3.69
CA LEU A 85 4.41 6.11 -4.04
C LEU A 85 4.22 6.25 -5.55
N GLU A 86 4.09 5.11 -6.22
CA GLU A 86 3.87 5.04 -7.66
C GLU A 86 2.71 4.07 -7.93
N GLU A 87 1.79 4.48 -8.79
CA GLU A 87 0.73 3.59 -9.27
C GLU A 87 1.29 2.68 -10.36
N THR A 88 1.37 1.38 -10.06
CA THR A 88 1.95 0.40 -10.97
C THR A 88 0.89 -0.40 -11.71
N TYR A 89 -0.35 -0.41 -11.21
CA TYR A 89 -1.49 -1.00 -11.91
C TYR A 89 -2.80 -0.27 -11.62
N THR A 90 -3.56 -0.04 -12.68
CA THR A 90 -4.99 0.31 -12.63
C THR A 90 -5.72 -0.49 -13.68
N GLY A 91 -6.69 -1.30 -13.28
CA GLY A 91 -7.43 -2.16 -14.20
C GLY A 91 -8.71 -2.73 -13.60
N PRO A 92 -9.51 -3.47 -14.37
CA PRO A 92 -10.78 -3.99 -13.89
C PRO A 92 -10.55 -5.02 -12.78
N ALA A 93 -11.33 -4.95 -11.69
CA ALA A 93 -11.26 -5.89 -10.56
C ALA A 93 -11.58 -7.35 -10.95
N SER A 94 -12.14 -7.56 -12.16
CA SER A 94 -12.37 -8.89 -12.75
C SER A 94 -11.12 -9.58 -13.30
N VAL A 95 -9.94 -8.93 -13.33
CA VAL A 95 -8.70 -9.65 -13.66
C VAL A 95 -8.32 -10.49 -12.46
N GLN A 96 -8.61 -11.78 -12.56
CA GLN A 96 -8.04 -12.83 -11.72
C GLN A 96 -6.57 -12.50 -11.51
N ASP A 97 -6.23 -12.12 -10.28
CA ASP A 97 -4.89 -11.68 -9.88
C ASP A 97 -3.85 -12.59 -10.58
N PRO A 98 -2.94 -12.03 -11.40
CA PRO A 98 -2.04 -12.84 -12.22
C PRO A 98 -1.05 -13.67 -11.39
N TYR A 99 -0.99 -13.45 -10.07
CA TYR A 99 -0.24 -14.25 -9.10
C TYR A 99 -1.12 -15.27 -8.33
N LYS A 100 -2.46 -15.19 -8.40
CA LYS A 100 -3.38 -16.18 -7.84
C LYS A 100 -3.41 -17.50 -8.62
N SER A 101 -2.96 -17.50 -9.87
CA SER A 101 -2.96 -18.70 -10.74
C SER A 101 -1.62 -19.42 -10.75
N LYS A 102 -1.10 -19.82 -9.58
CA LYS A 102 -0.09 -20.91 -9.48
C LYS A 102 -0.29 -21.75 -8.22
N LYS A 103 -1.43 -22.45 -8.15
CA LYS A 103 -1.56 -23.71 -7.39
C LYS A 103 -2.44 -24.66 -8.19
N GLU A 104 -1.81 -25.40 -9.10
CA GLU A 104 -2.22 -26.74 -9.47
C GLU A 104 -1.19 -27.72 -8.90
#